data_AF-A0A497JY69-F1
#
_entry.id   AF-A0A497JY69-F1
#
_cell.length_a   1.000
_cell.length_b   1.000
_cell.length_c   1.000
_cell.angle_alpha   90.00
_cell.angle_beta   90.00
_cell.angle_gamma   90.00
#
_symmetry.space_group_name_H-M   'P 1'
#
loop_
_entity.id
_entity.type
_entity.pdbx_description
1 polymer ?
#
loop_
_entity_poly.entity_id
_entity_poly.type
_entity_poly.pdbx_seq_one_letter_code
_entity_poly.pdbx_strand_id
1 'polypeptide(L)'
;MKPKSIIVLTIVLAFALTAMSLNAARPTGDELSETDAAIELALEFVRHSPTYIFDGVYETVKVVDTFIMESYPVQYVVFIEFDSGHAGFGDRTGQVLAQVMTSHTARVTVVDGEVVGASLDDVWDMVNQEEMEVFDDVDPDSPVVHDNPATTILPPERAVELAVEYAILNFRELD
;
A
#
# COMPACT_ATOMS: atom_id res chain seq x y z
N MET A 1 -4.04 -26.69 -57.93
CA MET A 1 -4.08 -25.34 -57.32
C MET A 1 -3.47 -24.35 -58.33
N LYS A 2 -4.14 -23.25 -58.68
CA LYS A 2 -3.63 -22.30 -59.70
C LYS A 2 -2.39 -21.56 -59.15
N PRO A 3 -1.38 -21.22 -59.98
CA PRO A 3 -0.11 -20.66 -59.51
C PRO A 3 -0.28 -19.39 -58.67
N LYS A 4 -1.33 -18.61 -58.95
CA LYS A 4 -1.69 -17.40 -58.20
C LYS A 4 -2.17 -17.68 -56.76
N SER A 5 -2.80 -18.82 -56.50
CA SER A 5 -3.25 -19.21 -55.14
C SER A 5 -2.10 -19.74 -54.28
N ILE A 6 -1.06 -20.33 -54.89
CA ILE A 6 0.12 -20.81 -54.15
C ILE A 6 0.92 -19.62 -53.61
N ILE A 7 1.09 -18.56 -54.41
CA ILE A 7 1.84 -17.36 -54.02
C ILE A 7 1.15 -16.62 -52.86
N VAL A 8 -0.17 -16.45 -52.92
CA VAL A 8 -0.94 -15.78 -51.86
C VAL A 8 -0.86 -16.57 -50.55
N LEU A 9 -0.94 -17.91 -50.60
CA LEU A 9 -0.86 -18.75 -49.42
C LEU A 9 0.52 -18.70 -48.76
N THR A 10 1.60 -18.66 -49.56
CA THR A 10 2.97 -18.53 -49.04
C THR A 10 3.22 -17.18 -48.36
N ILE A 11 2.64 -16.08 -48.87
CA ILE A 11 2.81 -14.75 -48.26
C ILE A 11 2.07 -14.68 -46.92
N VAL A 12 0.84 -15.21 -46.85
CA VAL A 12 0.06 -15.25 -45.60
C VAL A 12 0.75 -16.10 -44.53
N LEU A 13 1.32 -17.25 -44.92
CA LEU A 13 2.04 -18.11 -44.00
C LEU A 13 3.34 -17.47 -43.49
N ALA A 14 4.07 -16.76 -44.35
CA ALA A 14 5.27 -16.03 -43.96
C ALA A 14 4.97 -14.88 -42.97
N PHE A 15 3.87 -14.13 -43.17
CA PHE A 15 3.44 -13.09 -42.24
C PHE A 15 2.98 -13.65 -40.88
N ALA A 16 2.29 -14.79 -40.87
CA ALA A 16 1.87 -15.46 -39.63
C ALA A 16 3.08 -15.99 -38.82
N LEU A 17 4.11 -16.51 -39.51
CA LEU A 17 5.35 -16.96 -38.87
C LEU A 17 6.16 -15.81 -38.28
N THR A 18 6.20 -14.64 -38.93
CA THR A 18 6.87 -13.45 -38.37
C THR A 18 6.16 -12.89 -37.14
N ALA A 19 4.83 -12.91 -37.09
CA ALA A 19 4.08 -12.44 -35.91
C ALA A 19 4.28 -13.35 -34.69
N MET A 20 4.42 -14.67 -34.89
CA MET A 20 4.73 -15.63 -33.82
C MET A 20 6.21 -15.59 -33.40
N SER A 21 7.13 -15.36 -34.34
CA SER A 21 8.57 -15.26 -34.04
C SER A 21 8.96 -13.96 -33.33
N LEU A 22 8.19 -12.88 -33.47
CA LEU A 22 8.46 -11.61 -32.79
C LEU A 22 8.05 -11.63 -31.31
N ASN A 23 7.17 -12.55 -30.90
CA ASN A 23 6.83 -12.75 -29.49
C ASN A 23 7.80 -13.69 -28.75
N ALA A 24 8.51 -14.58 -29.44
CA ALA A 24 9.45 -15.52 -28.83
C ALA A 24 10.85 -14.91 -28.56
N ALA A 25 11.13 -13.73 -29.13
CA ALA A 25 12.40 -13.01 -29.00
C ALA A 25 12.22 -11.63 -28.34
N ARG A 26 11.20 -11.46 -27.49
CA ARG A 26 11.31 -10.43 -26.45
C ARG A 26 12.34 -10.94 -25.46
N PRO A 27 13.50 -10.27 -25.31
CA PRO A 27 14.34 -10.55 -24.16
C PRO A 27 13.44 -10.30 -22.93
N THR A 28 13.28 -11.30 -22.07
CA THR A 28 12.92 -11.13 -20.67
C THR A 28 14.08 -10.39 -20.00
N GLY A 29 14.24 -9.12 -20.35
CA GLY A 29 14.97 -8.14 -19.57
C GLY A 29 13.90 -7.37 -18.79
N ASP A 30 14.06 -7.32 -17.48
CA ASP A 30 13.12 -6.86 -16.45
C ASP A 30 12.01 -7.85 -16.07
N GLU A 31 12.36 -8.91 -15.34
CA GLU A 31 11.55 -9.18 -14.14
C GLU A 31 11.80 -7.98 -13.21
N LEU A 32 10.87 -7.02 -13.16
CA LEU A 32 10.86 -6.05 -12.07
C LEU A 32 10.81 -6.85 -10.77
N SER A 33 11.70 -6.52 -9.82
CA SER A 33 11.60 -7.12 -8.49
C SER A 33 10.19 -6.87 -7.95
N GLU A 34 9.59 -7.82 -7.24
CA GLU A 34 8.30 -7.59 -6.56
C GLU A 34 8.35 -6.33 -5.68
N THR A 35 9.52 -6.03 -5.09
CA THR A 35 9.80 -4.79 -4.39
C THR A 35 9.70 -3.55 -5.30
N ASP A 36 10.30 -3.59 -6.49
CA ASP A 36 10.26 -2.47 -7.44
C ASP A 36 8.82 -2.23 -7.93
N ALA A 37 8.07 -3.31 -8.19
CA ALA A 37 6.66 -3.23 -8.55
C ALA A 37 5.80 -2.64 -7.42
N ALA A 38 6.06 -3.04 -6.16
CA ALA A 38 5.39 -2.45 -5.00
C ALA A 38 5.71 -0.96 -4.82
N ILE A 39 6.97 -0.56 -5.04
CA ILE A 39 7.38 0.85 -5.02
C ILE A 39 6.68 1.65 -6.12
N GLU A 40 6.63 1.13 -7.35
CA GLU A 40 5.96 1.81 -8.46
C GLU A 40 4.46 1.98 -8.18
N LEU A 41 3.80 0.94 -7.68
CA LEU A 41 2.39 1.00 -7.30
C LEU A 41 2.13 2.01 -6.17
N ALA A 42 2.98 2.04 -5.15
CA ALA A 42 2.87 3.00 -4.05
C ALA A 42 3.06 4.44 -4.54
N LEU A 43 4.03 4.69 -5.43
CA LEU A 43 4.24 5.99 -6.05
C LEU A 43 3.04 6.42 -6.90
N GLU A 44 2.49 5.50 -7.69
CA GLU A 44 1.29 5.76 -8.48
C GLU A 44 0.10 6.11 -7.59
N PHE A 45 -0.11 5.36 -6.51
CA PHE A 45 -1.17 5.64 -5.53
C PHE A 45 -1.02 7.03 -4.91
N VAL A 46 0.17 7.40 -4.41
CA VAL A 46 0.40 8.73 -3.83
C VAL A 46 0.15 9.83 -4.86
N ARG A 47 0.63 9.68 -6.10
CA ARG A 47 0.46 10.67 -7.17
C ARG A 47 -1.00 10.86 -7.61
N HIS A 48 -1.84 9.85 -7.40
CA HIS A 48 -3.27 9.92 -7.68
C HIS A 48 -4.12 10.22 -6.44
N SER A 49 -3.49 10.41 -5.28
CA SER A 49 -4.20 10.75 -4.05
C SER A 49 -4.76 12.19 -4.11
N PRO A 50 -5.93 12.46 -3.49
CA PRO A 50 -6.52 13.80 -3.52
C PRO A 50 -5.62 14.89 -2.95
N THR A 51 -4.88 14.62 -1.87
CA THR A 51 -3.93 15.59 -1.29
C THR A 51 -2.87 16.00 -2.32
N TYR A 52 -2.26 15.02 -3.00
CA TYR A 52 -1.21 15.28 -3.97
C TYR A 52 -1.76 15.95 -5.25
N ILE A 53 -2.91 15.51 -5.75
CA ILE A 53 -3.55 16.12 -6.93
C ILE A 53 -3.91 17.58 -6.67
N PHE A 54 -4.33 17.91 -5.45
CA PHE A 54 -4.76 19.25 -5.09
C PHE A 54 -3.63 20.27 -5.27
N ASP A 55 -2.45 20.00 -4.70
CA ASP A 55 -1.33 20.94 -4.72
C ASP A 55 0.05 20.33 -4.44
N GLY A 56 0.25 19.05 -4.73
CA GLY A 56 1.55 18.37 -4.59
C GLY A 56 2.61 18.89 -5.56
N VAL A 57 3.86 19.02 -5.09
CA VAL A 57 4.99 19.50 -5.87
C VAL A 57 5.74 18.32 -6.50
N TYR A 58 5.59 18.19 -7.82
CA TYR A 58 6.11 17.06 -8.60
C TYR A 58 7.58 16.72 -8.36
N GLU A 59 8.45 17.72 -8.23
CA GLU A 59 9.90 17.53 -8.09
C GLU A 59 10.33 17.06 -6.69
N THR A 60 9.41 17.04 -5.71
CA THR A 60 9.73 16.70 -4.31
C THR A 60 9.42 15.25 -3.94
N VAL A 61 8.67 14.53 -4.79
CA VAL A 61 8.30 13.14 -4.53
C VAL A 61 9.53 12.25 -4.52
N LYS A 62 9.75 11.57 -3.40
CA LYS A 62 10.84 10.61 -3.25
C LYS A 62 10.44 9.46 -2.33
N VAL A 63 10.88 8.26 -2.68
CA VAL A 63 10.83 7.11 -1.77
C VAL A 63 11.97 7.27 -0.78
N VAL A 64 11.66 7.30 0.51
CA VAL A 64 12.66 7.47 1.58
C VAL A 64 12.99 6.16 2.29
N ASP A 65 12.06 5.21 2.31
CA ASP A 65 12.32 3.88 2.88
C ASP A 65 11.37 2.83 2.28
N THR A 66 11.75 1.55 2.40
CA THR A 66 10.92 0.41 2.02
C THR A 66 11.23 -0.78 2.91
N PHE A 67 10.21 -1.28 3.60
CA PHE A 67 10.31 -2.46 4.44
C PHE A 67 9.56 -3.64 3.84
N ILE A 68 10.16 -4.82 3.93
CA ILE A 68 9.53 -6.09 3.58
C ILE A 68 9.15 -6.77 4.90
N MET A 69 7.87 -7.05 5.08
CA MET A 69 7.34 -7.65 6.29
C MET A 69 7.44 -9.18 6.23
N GLU A 70 7.88 -9.79 7.32
CA GLU A 70 7.88 -11.26 7.49
C GLU A 70 6.44 -11.79 7.67
N SER A 71 5.70 -11.88 6.57
CA SER A 71 4.25 -12.15 6.52
C SER A 71 3.88 -12.99 5.29
N TYR A 72 2.68 -13.59 5.31
CA TYR A 72 2.15 -14.33 4.18
C TYR A 72 0.66 -13.98 3.95
N PRO A 73 0.29 -13.39 2.79
CA PRO A 73 1.18 -12.94 1.70
C PRO A 73 2.19 -11.88 2.15
N VAL A 74 3.28 -11.74 1.39
CA VAL A 74 4.35 -10.76 1.68
C VAL A 74 3.77 -9.36 1.61
N GLN A 75 4.11 -8.52 2.58
CA GLN A 75 3.68 -7.12 2.60
C GLN A 75 4.89 -6.20 2.44
N TYR A 76 4.73 -5.18 1.60
CA TYR A 76 5.71 -4.12 1.38
C TYR A 76 5.18 -2.83 1.97
N VAL A 77 5.95 -2.21 2.87
CA VAL A 77 5.62 -0.90 3.44
C VAL A 77 6.59 0.12 2.87
N VAL A 78 6.07 1.01 2.03
CA VAL A 78 6.84 2.03 1.30
C VAL A 78 6.59 3.40 1.93
N PHE A 79 7.66 4.09 2.30
CA PHE A 79 7.60 5.46 2.82
C PHE A 79 7.96 6.44 1.71
N ILE A 80 7.07 7.39 1.45
CA ILE A 80 7.19 8.38 0.37
C ILE A 80 7.03 9.77 0.96
N GLU A 81 8.01 10.64 0.71
CA GLU A 81 7.93 12.05 1.07
C GLU A 81 7.56 12.90 -0.16
N PHE A 82 6.75 13.93 0.04
CA PHE A 82 6.46 14.98 -0.94
C PHE A 82 6.02 16.26 -0.26
N ASP A 83 6.14 17.40 -0.94
CA ASP A 83 5.64 18.67 -0.45
C ASP A 83 4.33 19.07 -1.14
N SER A 84 3.45 19.74 -0.41
CA SER A 84 2.21 20.37 -0.88
C SER A 84 2.28 21.89 -0.74
N GLY A 85 1.60 22.62 -1.63
CA GLY A 85 1.56 24.09 -1.62
C GLY A 85 0.81 24.73 -0.44
N HIS A 86 -0.06 23.97 0.21
CA HIS A 86 -0.80 24.37 1.40
C HIS A 86 -0.87 23.20 2.40
N ALA A 87 -1.15 23.53 3.65
CA ALA A 87 -1.44 22.54 4.69
C ALA A 87 -2.79 21.83 4.46
N GLY A 88 -2.96 20.70 5.13
CA GLY A 88 -4.19 19.90 5.16
C GLY A 88 -4.13 18.65 4.27
N PHE A 89 -5.24 17.91 4.27
CA PHE A 89 -5.36 16.60 3.62
C PHE A 89 -6.59 16.53 2.72
N GLY A 90 -6.57 15.64 1.73
CA GLY A 90 -7.69 15.40 0.83
C GLY A 90 -7.91 16.51 -0.20
N ASP A 91 -9.11 16.53 -0.80
CA ASP A 91 -9.58 17.65 -1.62
C ASP A 91 -10.05 18.79 -0.71
N ARG A 92 -9.43 19.96 -0.87
CA ARG A 92 -9.74 21.17 -0.09
C ARG A 92 -10.41 22.26 -0.92
N THR A 93 -11.04 21.90 -2.03
CA THR A 93 -11.73 22.85 -2.92
C THR A 93 -12.78 23.66 -2.15
N GLY A 94 -12.70 24.99 -2.24
CA GLY A 94 -13.64 25.90 -1.58
C GLY A 94 -13.29 26.26 -0.14
N GLN A 95 -12.19 25.73 0.42
CA GLN A 95 -11.69 26.10 1.74
C GLN A 95 -10.75 27.31 1.67
N VAL A 96 -10.64 28.06 2.77
CA VAL A 96 -9.62 29.11 2.94
C VAL A 96 -8.37 28.46 3.49
N LEU A 97 -7.28 28.43 2.70
CA LEU A 97 -6.06 27.70 3.03
C LEU A 97 -4.89 28.62 3.34
N ALA A 98 -4.00 28.15 4.21
CA ALA A 98 -2.71 28.79 4.45
C ALA A 98 -1.74 28.48 3.30
N GLN A 99 -1.14 29.51 2.69
CA GLN A 99 -0.12 29.35 1.65
C GLN A 99 1.23 29.02 2.28
N VAL A 100 1.37 27.77 2.72
CA VAL A 100 2.57 27.25 3.37
C VAL A 100 2.96 25.94 2.71
N MET A 101 4.19 25.90 2.22
CA MET A 101 4.83 24.66 1.78
C MET A 101 4.85 23.68 2.95
N THR A 102 4.12 22.57 2.82
CA THR A 102 3.97 21.56 3.86
C THR A 102 4.55 20.26 3.36
N SER A 103 5.49 19.71 4.13
CA SER A 103 6.08 18.41 3.81
C SER A 103 5.22 17.31 4.42
N HIS A 104 4.94 16.28 3.62
CA HIS A 104 4.14 15.13 4.00
C HIS A 104 4.94 13.84 3.85
N THR A 105 4.65 12.87 4.72
CA THR A 105 5.16 11.50 4.65
C THR A 105 3.99 10.53 4.49
N ALA A 106 3.90 9.88 3.34
CA ALA A 106 2.97 8.80 3.08
C ALA A 106 3.59 7.45 3.46
N ARG A 107 2.85 6.63 4.20
CA ARG A 107 3.16 5.22 4.46
C ARG A 107 2.16 4.37 3.69
N VAL A 108 2.62 3.68 2.66
CA VAL A 108 1.76 2.85 1.78
C VAL A 108 2.10 1.37 1.98
N THR A 109 1.07 0.56 2.20
CA THR A 109 1.20 -0.90 2.35
C THR A 109 0.66 -1.59 1.11
N VAL A 110 1.53 -2.37 0.46
CA VAL A 110 1.21 -3.15 -0.75
C VAL A 110 1.29 -4.64 -0.43
N VAL A 111 0.28 -5.39 -0.85
CA VAL A 111 0.15 -6.84 -0.65
C VAL A 111 -0.42 -7.46 -1.91
N ASP A 112 0.21 -8.53 -2.42
CA ASP A 112 -0.21 -9.21 -3.65
C ASP A 112 -0.46 -8.27 -4.85
N GLY A 113 0.30 -7.18 -4.93
CA GLY A 113 0.18 -6.18 -6.01
C GLY A 113 -0.99 -5.22 -5.86
N GLU A 114 -1.59 -5.11 -4.67
CA GLU A 114 -2.66 -4.16 -4.36
C GLU A 114 -2.28 -3.28 -3.16
N VAL A 115 -2.68 -2.00 -3.20
CA VAL A 115 -2.56 -1.10 -2.04
C VAL A 115 -3.69 -1.43 -1.06
N VAL A 116 -3.35 -2.00 0.10
CA VAL A 116 -4.32 -2.42 1.12
C VAL A 116 -4.45 -1.42 2.26
N GLY A 117 -3.52 -0.48 2.37
CA GLY A 117 -3.54 0.56 3.39
C GLY A 117 -2.59 1.69 3.03
N ALA A 118 -2.98 2.92 3.36
CA ALA A 118 -2.11 4.06 3.17
C ALA A 118 -2.47 5.17 4.17
N SER A 119 -1.48 5.69 4.87
CA SER A 119 -1.62 6.84 5.76
C SER A 119 -0.75 8.01 5.30
N LEU A 120 -1.20 9.24 5.57
CA LEU A 120 -0.44 10.46 5.37
C LEU A 120 -0.21 11.14 6.72
N ASP A 121 1.06 11.40 7.03
CA ASP A 121 1.54 12.00 8.28
C ASP A 121 1.08 11.28 9.55
N ASP A 122 0.74 9.99 9.43
CA ASP A 122 0.10 9.19 10.48
C ASP A 122 -1.18 9.82 11.07
N VAL A 123 -1.85 10.71 10.32
CA VAL A 123 -3.09 11.40 10.73
C VAL A 123 -4.25 11.13 9.76
N TRP A 124 -3.96 10.96 8.47
CA TRP A 124 -4.99 10.85 7.44
C TRP A 124 -4.97 9.48 6.77
N ASP A 125 -6.12 8.81 6.72
CA ASP A 125 -6.32 7.59 5.94
C ASP A 125 -6.49 7.96 4.46
N MET A 126 -5.48 7.64 3.65
CA MET A 126 -5.49 7.96 2.22
C MET A 126 -6.40 7.02 1.41
N VAL A 127 -6.78 5.87 1.93
CA VAL A 127 -7.69 4.94 1.24
C VAL A 127 -9.14 5.38 1.46
N ASN A 128 -9.51 5.67 2.70
CA ASN A 128 -10.87 6.05 3.07
C ASN A 128 -11.12 7.57 2.97
N GLN A 129 -10.07 8.38 2.83
CA GLN A 129 -10.13 9.85 2.76
C GLN A 129 -10.79 10.46 4.00
N GLU A 130 -10.30 10.06 5.17
CA GLU A 130 -10.77 10.54 6.47
C GLU A 130 -9.62 10.62 7.49
N GLU A 131 -9.83 11.37 8.58
CA GLU A 131 -8.88 11.37 9.69
C GLU A 131 -8.87 9.99 10.36
N MET A 132 -7.68 9.50 10.68
CA MET A 132 -7.54 8.28 11.46
C MET A 132 -7.98 8.54 12.89
N GLU A 133 -8.74 7.60 13.45
CA GLU A 133 -9.07 7.63 14.88
C GLU A 133 -7.80 7.43 15.70
N VAL A 134 -7.28 8.52 16.26
CA VAL A 134 -6.29 8.47 17.33
C VAL A 134 -7.04 8.02 18.58
N PHE A 135 -6.82 6.78 19.02
CA PHE A 135 -7.24 6.35 20.35
C PHE A 135 -6.40 7.11 21.38
N ASP A 136 -6.85 8.32 21.74
CA ASP A 136 -6.26 9.20 22.76
C ASP A 136 -6.46 8.68 24.20
N ASP A 137 -6.74 7.39 24.37
CA ASP A 137 -7.03 6.78 25.68
C ASP A 137 -5.80 6.65 26.60
N VAL A 138 -4.65 7.23 26.23
CA VAL A 138 -3.54 7.43 27.15
C VAL A 138 -3.62 8.85 27.71
N ASP A 139 -4.46 9.00 28.75
CA ASP A 139 -4.42 10.15 29.65
C ASP A 139 -2.94 10.42 30.04
N PRO A 140 -2.39 11.62 29.78
CA PRO A 140 -1.00 11.94 30.14
C PRO A 140 -0.75 11.92 31.65
N ASP A 141 -1.82 11.97 32.46
CA ASP A 141 -1.79 11.79 33.91
C ASP A 141 -2.12 10.35 34.35
N SER A 142 -2.41 9.43 33.42
CA SER A 142 -2.42 8.01 33.77
C SER A 142 -1.01 7.60 34.16
N PRO A 143 -0.82 7.00 35.35
CA PRO A 143 0.49 6.57 35.78
C PRO A 143 1.07 5.66 34.71
N VAL A 144 2.30 5.95 34.26
CA VAL A 144 3.08 5.04 33.42
C VAL A 144 3.29 3.77 34.25
N VAL A 145 2.34 2.84 34.13
CA VAL A 145 2.50 1.51 34.67
C VAL A 145 3.55 0.89 33.78
N HIS A 146 4.77 0.73 34.33
CA HIS A 146 5.78 -0.14 33.75
C HIS A 146 5.32 -1.60 33.87
N ASP A 147 4.22 -1.94 33.21
CA ASP A 147 3.80 -3.31 33.02
C ASP A 147 4.72 -3.89 31.95
N ASN A 148 5.85 -4.39 32.43
CA ASN A 148 6.55 -5.46 31.73
C ASN A 148 5.51 -6.57 31.50
N PRO A 149 5.16 -6.93 30.25
CA PRO A 149 4.15 -7.95 29.97
C PRO A 149 4.51 -9.34 30.55
N ALA A 150 5.73 -9.51 31.07
CA ALA A 150 6.16 -10.70 31.79
C ALA A 150 5.75 -10.77 33.28
N THR A 151 5.12 -9.74 33.87
CA THR A 151 4.84 -9.71 35.33
C THR A 151 3.40 -9.32 35.71
N THR A 152 2.49 -9.14 34.75
CA THR A 152 1.08 -8.88 35.08
C THR A 152 0.44 -10.15 35.65
N ILE A 153 0.41 -10.26 36.99
CA ILE A 153 -0.39 -11.28 37.68
C ILE A 153 -1.85 -10.90 37.48
N LEU A 154 -2.51 -11.57 36.53
CA LEU A 154 -3.96 -11.44 36.36
C LEU A 154 -4.64 -11.81 37.68
N PRO A 155 -5.55 -10.97 38.20
CA PRO A 155 -6.34 -11.37 39.35
C PRO A 155 -7.15 -12.62 38.98
N PRO A 156 -7.41 -13.53 39.95
CA PRO A 156 -7.94 -14.86 39.66
C PRO A 156 -9.27 -14.82 38.90
N GLU A 157 -10.10 -13.80 39.10
CA GLU A 157 -11.33 -13.57 38.33
C GLU A 157 -11.08 -13.32 36.83
N ARG A 158 -10.05 -12.55 36.49
CA ARG A 158 -9.68 -12.18 35.12
C ARG A 158 -9.03 -13.35 34.38
N ALA A 159 -8.25 -14.16 35.09
CA ALA A 159 -7.65 -15.38 34.55
C ALA A 159 -8.71 -16.42 34.19
N VAL A 160 -9.77 -16.54 34.99
CA VAL A 160 -10.91 -17.43 34.70
C VAL A 160 -11.70 -16.93 33.50
N GLU A 161 -11.96 -15.63 33.40
CA GLU A 161 -12.67 -15.03 32.26
C GLU A 161 -11.95 -15.29 30.93
N LEU A 162 -10.64 -15.02 30.88
CA LEU A 162 -9.79 -15.29 29.71
C LEU A 162 -9.73 -16.77 29.34
N ALA A 163 -9.64 -17.66 30.33
CA ALA A 163 -9.60 -19.10 30.08
C ALA A 163 -10.93 -19.61 29.50
N VAL A 164 -12.06 -19.05 29.95
CA VAL A 164 -13.39 -19.36 29.43
C VAL A 164 -13.56 -18.81 28.00
N GLU A 165 -13.13 -17.58 27.75
CA GLU A 165 -13.18 -16.96 26.43
C GLU A 165 -12.35 -17.75 25.40
N TYR A 166 -11.12 -18.15 25.77
CA TYR A 166 -10.24 -18.94 24.92
C TYR A 166 -10.81 -20.34 24.64
N ALA A 167 -11.42 -20.98 25.65
CA ALA A 167 -12.08 -22.27 25.47
C ALA A 167 -13.30 -22.18 24.54
N ILE A 168 -14.08 -21.10 24.62
CA ILE A 168 -15.24 -20.87 23.74
C ILE A 168 -14.79 -20.60 22.30
N LEU A 169 -13.77 -19.77 22.10
CA LEU A 169 -13.20 -19.49 20.78
C LEU A 169 -12.69 -20.76 20.10
N ASN A 170 -11.89 -21.56 20.80
CA ASN A 170 -11.35 -22.80 20.24
C ASN A 170 -12.39 -23.90 20.02
N PHE A 171 -13.50 -23.90 20.76
CA PHE A 171 -14.59 -24.86 20.53
C PHE A 171 -15.44 -24.47 19.31
N ARG A 172 -15.52 -23.18 18.96
CA ARG A 172 -16.25 -22.69 17.77
C ARG A 172 -15.51 -22.90 16.46
N GLU A 173 -14.20 -23.17 16.50
CA GLU A 173 -13.39 -23.49 15.30
C GLU A 173 -13.40 -24.99 14.94
N LEU A 174 -14.08 -25.82 15.73
CA LEU A 174 -14.14 -27.28 15.55
C LEU A 174 -15.49 -27.81 15.02
N ASP A 175 -16.46 -26.94 14.77
CA ASP A 175 -17.77 -27.27 14.15
C ASP A 175 -17.91 -26.66 12.74
#